data_AF-A0A4R2BYL2-F1
#
_entry.id   AF-A0A4R2BYL2-F1
#
_cell.length_a   1.000
_cell.length_b   1.000
_cell.length_c   1.000
_cell.angle_alpha   90.00
_cell.angle_beta   90.00
_cell.angle_gamma   90.00
#
_symmetry.space_group_name_H-M   'P 1'
#
loop_
_entity.id
_entity.type
_entity.pdbx_description
1 polymer ?
#
loop_
_entity_poly.entity_id
_entity_poly.type
_entity_poly.pdbx_seq_one_letter_code
_entity_poly.pdbx_strand_id
1 'polypeptide(L)'
;MVNSVVGNRQQLGERRLPSLVEHPVGHKTGDNPPWDANDIGIVYSPSGPITVAVFANDLGGSYEEEEDRIGRIGRVIVDHFEQTS
;
A
#
# COMPACT_ATOMS: atom_id res chain seq x y z
N MET A 1 9.70 2.52 -36.30
CA MET A 1 10.13 3.31 -35.14
C MET A 1 9.24 2.91 -33.98
N VAL A 2 9.72 2.05 -33.09
CA VAL A 2 8.94 1.49 -31.98
C VAL A 2 9.37 2.26 -30.74
N ASN A 3 8.52 3.13 -30.20
CA ASN A 3 8.84 3.84 -28.97
C ASN A 3 8.64 2.90 -27.78
N SER A 4 9.77 2.48 -27.24
CA SER A 4 9.92 1.66 -26.06
C SER A 4 9.87 2.53 -24.79
N VAL A 5 8.95 2.17 -23.90
CA VAL A 5 9.04 2.18 -22.42
C VAL A 5 9.16 3.53 -21.70
N VAL A 6 8.10 3.87 -20.95
CA VAL A 6 8.19 4.22 -19.51
C VAL A 6 6.99 3.59 -18.77
N GLY A 7 6.96 2.26 -18.67
CA GLY A 7 5.99 1.51 -17.87
C GLY A 7 6.59 0.86 -16.60
N ASN A 8 7.89 1.00 -16.36
CA ASN A 8 8.62 0.13 -15.42
C ASN A 8 9.23 0.85 -14.21
N ARG A 9 8.55 1.87 -13.66
CA ARG A 9 8.98 2.50 -12.40
C ARG A 9 7.90 2.57 -11.32
N GLN A 10 6.86 1.75 -11.44
CA GLN A 10 5.87 1.53 -10.38
C GLN A 10 6.19 0.28 -9.53
N GLN A 11 7.24 -0.48 -9.90
CA GLN A 11 7.68 -1.69 -9.19
C GLN A 11 8.98 -1.45 -8.42
N LEU A 12 8.98 -0.57 -7.42
CA LEU A 12 10.10 -0.49 -6.48
C LEU A 12 9.59 -0.55 -5.05
N GLY A 13 9.57 -1.77 -4.52
CA GLY A 13 9.60 -2.06 -3.08
C GLY A 13 8.31 -2.64 -2.53
N GLU A 14 8.45 -3.76 -1.82
CA GLU A 14 7.46 -4.33 -0.89
C GLU A 14 7.24 -3.40 0.33
N ARG A 15 6.98 -2.11 0.09
CA ARG A 15 6.78 -1.05 1.10
C ARG A 15 5.29 -0.68 1.10
N ARG A 16 4.78 -0.07 2.18
CA ARG A 16 3.35 0.28 2.35
C ARG A 16 2.43 -0.94 2.42
N LEU A 17 1.27 -0.95 1.72
CA LEU A 17 0.28 -2.01 1.87
C LEU A 17 0.87 -3.43 1.68
N PRO A 18 1.72 -3.70 0.68
CA PRO A 18 2.35 -5.02 0.53
C PRO A 18 3.33 -5.43 1.65
N SER A 19 3.82 -4.51 2.50
CA SER A 19 4.98 -4.79 3.36
C SER A 19 4.68 -5.72 4.54
N LEU A 20 3.46 -5.62 5.09
CA LEU A 20 3.02 -6.37 6.27
C LEU A 20 1.71 -7.13 6.04
N VAL A 21 1.26 -7.21 4.78
CA VAL A 21 0.09 -7.99 4.36
C VAL A 21 0.57 -9.29 3.72
N GLU A 22 0.13 -10.42 4.26
CA GLU A 22 0.57 -11.75 3.82
C GLU A 22 -0.09 -12.22 2.51
N HIS A 23 -1.17 -11.56 2.10
CA HIS A 23 -1.90 -11.88 0.88
C HIS A 23 -1.45 -11.00 -0.29
N PRO A 24 -1.64 -11.46 -1.54
CA PRO A 24 -1.35 -10.64 -2.70
C PRO A 24 -2.10 -9.31 -2.64
N VAL A 25 -1.38 -8.22 -2.94
CA VAL A 25 -1.93 -6.87 -2.97
C VAL A 25 -1.74 -6.29 -4.37
N GLY A 26 -2.82 -5.95 -5.04
CA GLY A 26 -2.78 -5.07 -6.21
C GLY A 26 -2.93 -3.63 -5.73
N HIS A 27 -1.93 -2.78 -5.94
CA HIS A 27 -1.95 -1.41 -5.39
C HIS A 27 -1.32 -0.35 -6.29
N LYS A 28 -1.59 0.91 -5.94
CA LYS A 28 -1.04 2.11 -6.56
C LYS A 28 -0.70 3.13 -5.48
N THR A 29 0.58 3.49 -5.42
CA THR A 29 1.05 4.59 -4.58
C THR A 29 0.74 5.95 -5.20
N GLY A 30 0.64 6.98 -4.38
CA GLY A 30 0.52 8.37 -4.82
C GLY A 30 1.17 9.28 -3.80
N ASP A 31 2.31 9.86 -4.16
CA ASP A 31 3.17 10.56 -3.20
C ASP A 31 3.40 12.00 -3.64
N ASN A 32 3.51 12.89 -2.66
CA ASN A 32 4.04 14.25 -2.82
C ASN A 32 5.01 14.55 -1.67
N PRO A 33 6.20 13.91 -1.65
CA PRO A 33 7.12 14.03 -0.52
C PRO A 33 7.61 15.48 -0.34
N PRO A 34 7.77 15.97 0.91
CA PRO A 34 7.59 15.26 2.18
C PRO A 34 6.16 15.34 2.76
N TRP A 35 5.19 15.84 1.99
CA TRP A 35 3.88 16.24 2.53
C TRP A 35 2.89 15.09 2.65
N ASP A 36 2.88 14.20 1.66
CA ASP A 36 1.87 13.15 1.54
C ASP A 36 2.47 11.82 1.06
N ALA A 37 1.96 10.72 1.62
CA ALA A 37 2.24 9.35 1.18
C ALA A 37 0.93 8.55 1.15
N ASN A 38 0.46 8.20 -0.05
CA ASN A 38 -0.82 7.51 -0.22
C ASN A 38 -0.61 6.12 -0.81
N ASP A 39 -1.51 5.20 -0.48
CA ASP A 39 -1.58 3.87 -1.10
C ASP A 39 -3.02 3.39 -1.19
N ILE A 40 -3.41 2.98 -2.39
CA ILE A 40 -4.74 2.44 -2.67
C ILE A 40 -4.54 1.05 -3.26
N GLY A 41 -5.21 0.05 -2.69
CA GLY A 41 -5.09 -1.31 -3.17
C GLY A 41 -6.24 -2.23 -2.84
N ILE A 42 -6.18 -3.41 -3.44
CA ILE A 42 -7.06 -4.55 -3.18
C ILE A 42 -6.19 -5.67 -2.62
N VAL A 43 -6.53 -6.14 -1.42
CA VAL A 43 -5.95 -7.34 -0.81
C VAL A 43 -6.80 -8.54 -1.21
N TYR A 44 -6.19 -9.56 -1.80
CA TYR A 44 -6.87 -10.79 -2.20
C TYR A 44 -6.86 -11.81 -1.04
N SER A 45 -7.63 -11.53 0.01
CA SER A 45 -7.76 -12.36 1.21
C SER A 45 -8.64 -13.61 0.97
N PRO A 46 -8.39 -14.74 1.65
CA PRO A 46 -9.27 -15.91 1.68
C PRO A 46 -10.71 -15.60 2.13
N SER A 47 -10.90 -14.59 2.99
CA SER A 47 -12.22 -14.13 3.45
C SER A 47 -12.97 -13.29 2.40
N GLY A 48 -12.36 -13.02 1.26
CA GLY A 48 -12.87 -12.17 0.18
C GLY A 48 -11.98 -10.96 -0.08
N PRO A 49 -12.09 -10.31 -1.25
CA PRO A 49 -11.27 -9.15 -1.59
C PRO A 49 -11.58 -7.94 -0.70
N ILE A 50 -10.54 -7.36 -0.09
CA ILE A 50 -10.63 -6.18 0.78
C ILE A 50 -10.05 -4.98 0.03
N THR A 51 -10.85 -3.93 -0.18
CA THR A 51 -10.37 -2.68 -0.78
C THR A 51 -9.94 -1.71 0.32
N VAL A 52 -8.72 -1.19 0.21
CA VAL A 52 -8.11 -0.27 1.17
C VAL A 52 -7.65 0.99 0.45
N ALA A 53 -7.98 2.15 1.00
CA ALA A 53 -7.46 3.44 0.55
C ALA A 53 -6.90 4.19 1.75
N VAL A 54 -5.57 4.38 1.76
CA VAL A 54 -4.86 5.13 2.79
C VAL A 54 -4.43 6.47 2.19
N PHE A 55 -4.93 7.55 2.78
CA PHE A 55 -4.48 8.91 2.50
C PHE A 55 -3.78 9.46 3.75
N ALA A 56 -2.45 9.56 3.70
CA ALA A 56 -1.67 10.13 4.80
C ALA A 56 -1.12 11.49 4.39
N ASN A 57 -1.53 12.52 5.14
CA ASN A 57 -1.11 13.91 4.97
C ASN A 57 -0.46 14.40 6.27
N ASP A 58 0.27 15.52 6.18
CA ASP A 58 0.93 16.17 7.33
C ASP A 58 1.89 15.21 8.04
N LEU A 59 2.86 14.69 7.28
CA LEU A 59 3.80 13.69 7.77
C LEU A 59 4.63 14.25 8.94
N GLY A 60 4.27 13.87 10.18
CA GLY A 60 4.97 14.26 11.40
C GLY A 60 6.28 13.49 11.68
N GLY A 61 6.72 12.65 10.74
CA GLY A 61 7.93 11.81 10.83
C GLY A 61 8.64 11.70 9.48
N SER A 62 9.59 10.77 9.35
CA SER A 62 10.25 10.53 8.07
C SER A 62 9.29 9.88 7.07
N TYR A 63 9.56 10.09 5.78
CA TYR A 63 8.77 9.45 4.72
C TYR A 63 8.81 7.91 4.81
N GLU A 64 9.96 7.34 5.20
CA GLU A 64 10.10 5.90 5.41
C GLU A 64 9.25 5.39 6.59
N GLU A 65 9.17 6.16 7.68
CA GLU A 65 8.32 5.85 8.83
C GLU A 65 6.84 5.86 8.44
N GLU A 66 6.45 6.75 7.51
CA GLU A 66 5.10 6.80 6.99
C GLU A 66 4.78 5.59 6.11
N GLU A 67 5.69 5.21 5.21
CA GLU A 67 5.51 3.97 4.44
C GLU A 67 5.31 2.75 5.35
N ASP A 68 6.03 2.69 6.46
CA ASP A 68 5.87 1.62 7.46
C ASP A 68 4.52 1.73 8.21
N ARG A 69 4.01 2.95 8.48
CA ARG A 69 2.67 3.16 9.05
C ARG A 69 1.60 2.61 8.13
N ILE A 70 1.70 2.87 6.83
CA ILE A 70 0.73 2.36 5.84
C ILE A 70 0.72 0.82 5.83
N GLY A 71 1.88 0.17 5.92
CA GLY A 71 1.96 -1.29 6.06
C GLY A 71 1.26 -1.80 7.33
N ARG A 72 1.46 -1.14 8.47
CA ARG A 72 0.79 -1.51 9.74
C ARG A 72 -0.73 -1.34 9.66
N ILE A 73 -1.22 -0.29 8.99
CA ILE A 73 -2.65 -0.09 8.72
C ILE A 73 -3.18 -1.27 7.90
N GLY A 74 -2.48 -1.67 6.83
CA GLY A 74 -2.83 -2.84 6.02
C GLY A 74 -2.97 -4.11 6.87
N ARG A 75 -2.00 -4.40 7.74
CA ARG A 75 -2.05 -5.56 8.64
C ARG A 75 -3.27 -5.53 9.56
N VAL A 76 -3.53 -4.41 10.23
CA VAL A 76 -4.67 -4.26 11.15
C VAL A 76 -6.00 -4.48 10.44
N ILE A 77 -6.14 -3.98 9.21
CA ILE A 77 -7.35 -4.16 8.40
C ILE A 77 -7.55 -5.64 8.04
N VAL A 78 -6.51 -6.31 7.55
CA VAL A 78 -6.58 -7.72 7.18
C VAL A 78 -6.92 -8.57 8.40
N ASP A 79 -6.22 -8.36 9.52
CA ASP A 79 -6.49 -9.06 10.78
C ASP A 79 -7.95 -8.88 11.23
N HIS A 80 -8.53 -7.69 11.05
CA HIS A 80 -9.93 -7.43 11.41
C HIS A 80 -10.93 -8.25 10.57
N PHE A 81 -10.73 -8.33 9.25
CA PHE A 81 -11.66 -9.03 8.35
C PHE A 81 -11.44 -10.54 8.29
N GLU A 82 -10.28 -11.03 8.71
CA GLU A 82 -9.99 -12.47 8.78
C GLU A 82 -10.30 -13.10 10.13
N GLN A 83 -10.42 -12.28 11.18
CA GLN A 83 -11.06 -12.69 12.42
C GLN A 83 -12.57 -12.87 12.18
N THR A 84 -13.00 -14.04 11.66
CA THR A 84 -14.19 -14.83 12.07
C THR A 84 -14.57 -15.88 11.01
N SER A 85 -14.34 -17.16 11.31
CA SER A 85 -15.35 -18.24 11.37
C SER A 85 -14.74 -19.50 11.99
#